data_AF-A0A932VVS7-F1
#
_entry.id   AF-A0A932VVS7-F1
#
_cell.length_a   1.000
_cell.length_b   1.000
_cell.length_c   1.000
_cell.angle_alpha   90.00
_cell.angle_beta   90.00
_cell.angle_gamma   90.00
#
_symmetry.space_group_name_H-M   'P 1'
#
loop_
_entity.id
_entity.type
_entity.pdbx_description
1 polymer ?
#
loop_
_entity_poly.entity_id
_entity_poly.type
_entity_poly.pdbx_seq_one_letter_code
_entity_poly.pdbx_strand_id
1 'polypeptide(L)'
;NAAVLARYFDTHSKTVGNAFRDYVFEHQLEITPDGLRGFAEKFAAERKIDLPFVVDPAGKLAALVNADKELGQSIGINHTPTIYVVSNKRAGKPFVEVVDRSQLYALIDSMKRE
;
A
#
# COMPACT_ATOMS: atom_id res chain seq x y z
N ASN A 1 -0.23 0.42 -13.01
CA ASN A 1 -1.60 0.99 -13.06
C ASN A 1 -2.34 0.90 -11.73
N ALA A 2 -2.46 -0.26 -11.07
CA ALA A 2 -3.22 -0.36 -9.82
C ALA A 2 -2.71 0.56 -8.70
N ALA A 3 -1.39 0.63 -8.51
CA ALA A 3 -0.78 1.53 -7.53
C ALA A 3 -1.05 3.02 -7.82
N VAL A 4 -1.09 3.42 -9.10
CA VAL A 4 -1.43 4.79 -9.52
C VAL A 4 -2.90 5.11 -9.20
N LEU A 5 -3.82 4.18 -9.46
CA LEU A 5 -5.22 4.31 -9.06
C LEU A 5 -5.36 4.41 -7.54
N ALA A 6 -4.62 3.60 -6.78
CA ALA A 6 -4.60 3.71 -5.33
C ALA A 6 -4.08 5.07 -4.84
N ARG A 7 -3.04 5.62 -5.50
CA ARG A 7 -2.56 6.99 -5.24
C ARG A 7 -3.59 8.06 -5.60
N TYR A 8 -4.40 7.84 -6.63
CA TYR A 8 -5.53 8.73 -6.97
C TYR A 8 -6.60 8.72 -5.88
N PHE A 9 -6.98 7.54 -5.39
CA PHE A 9 -7.92 7.44 -4.28
C PHE A 9 -7.35 8.01 -2.97
N ASP A 10 -6.03 7.95 -2.76
CA ASP A 10 -5.36 8.65 -1.65
C ASP A 10 -5.55 10.18 -1.70
N THR A 11 -5.80 10.79 -2.88
CA THR A 11 -6.03 12.25 -2.97
C THR A 11 -7.39 12.68 -2.43
N HIS A 12 -8.32 11.73 -2.28
CA HIS A 12 -9.63 11.97 -1.68
C HIS A 12 -9.54 11.81 -0.16
N SER A 13 -8.97 10.69 0.30
CA SER A 13 -8.51 10.49 1.68
C SER A 13 -7.67 9.21 1.77
N LYS A 14 -6.88 9.08 2.84
CA LYS A 14 -6.16 7.84 3.13
C LYS A 14 -7.09 6.66 3.36
N THR A 15 -8.24 6.88 3.99
CA THR A 15 -9.26 5.84 4.20
C THR A 15 -9.79 5.30 2.88
N VAL A 16 -10.10 6.18 1.91
CA VAL A 16 -10.59 5.78 0.59
C VAL A 16 -9.52 5.04 -0.20
N GLY A 17 -8.28 5.53 -0.17
CA GLY A 17 -7.16 4.84 -0.81
C GLY A 17 -6.90 3.45 -0.21
N ASN A 18 -7.01 3.29 1.10
CA ASN A 18 -6.87 1.98 1.74
C ASN A 18 -8.02 1.05 1.34
N ALA A 19 -9.27 1.54 1.36
CA ALA A 19 -10.42 0.75 0.92
C ALA A 19 -10.29 0.28 -0.55
N PHE A 20 -9.68 1.07 -1.43
CA PHE A 20 -9.41 0.63 -2.80
C PHE A 20 -8.36 -0.48 -2.87
N ARG A 21 -7.32 -0.40 -2.03
CA ARG A 21 -6.30 -1.47 -1.95
C ARG A 21 -6.93 -2.77 -1.45
N ASP A 22 -7.78 -2.70 -0.43
CA ASP A 22 -8.53 -3.85 0.10
C ASP A 22 -9.43 -4.46 -0.99
N TYR A 23 -10.16 -3.62 -1.73
CA TYR A 23 -10.98 -4.05 -2.85
C TYR A 23 -10.18 -4.75 -3.96
N VAL A 24 -8.99 -4.23 -4.29
CA VAL A 24 -8.09 -4.88 -5.25
C VAL A 24 -7.57 -6.22 -4.72
N PHE A 25 -7.28 -6.34 -3.42
CA PHE A 25 -6.86 -7.61 -2.82
C PHE A 25 -7.98 -8.65 -2.80
N GLU A 26 -9.22 -8.23 -2.51
CA GLU A 26 -10.40 -9.11 -2.53
C GLU A 26 -10.64 -9.71 -3.92
N HIS A 27 -10.48 -8.90 -4.97
CA HIS A 27 -10.68 -9.32 -6.36
C HIS A 27 -9.39 -9.69 -7.10
N GLN A 28 -8.29 -9.95 -6.38
CA GLN A 28 -6.96 -10.08 -6.98
C GLN A 28 -6.88 -11.19 -8.06
N LEU A 29 -7.61 -12.29 -7.88
CA LEU A 29 -7.67 -13.39 -8.85
C LEU A 29 -8.51 -13.08 -10.09
N GLU A 30 -9.42 -12.12 -10.00
CA GLU A 30 -10.32 -11.71 -11.08
C GLU A 30 -9.72 -10.57 -11.92
N ILE A 31 -8.89 -9.72 -11.32
CA ILE A 31 -8.34 -8.54 -11.96
C ILE A 31 -7.25 -8.93 -12.98
N THR A 32 -7.50 -8.61 -14.24
CA THR A 32 -6.49 -8.59 -15.31
C THR A 32 -5.97 -7.17 -15.53
N PRO A 33 -4.81 -6.98 -16.19
CA PRO A 33 -4.30 -5.65 -16.51
C PRO A 33 -5.30 -4.77 -17.27
N ASP A 34 -6.03 -5.35 -18.23
CA ASP A 34 -7.05 -4.65 -19.02
C ASP A 34 -8.33 -4.40 -18.21
N GLY A 35 -8.72 -5.36 -17.37
CA GLY A 35 -9.93 -5.29 -16.55
C GLY A 35 -9.83 -4.35 -15.35
N LEU A 36 -8.62 -4.04 -14.88
CA LEU A 36 -8.36 -3.23 -13.69
C LEU A 36 -9.11 -1.89 -13.67
N ARG A 37 -9.22 -1.22 -14.83
CA ARG A 37 -9.91 0.07 -14.93
C ARG A 37 -11.40 -0.06 -14.58
N GLY A 38 -12.06 -1.11 -15.06
CA GLY A 38 -13.48 -1.35 -14.76
C GLY A 38 -13.74 -1.61 -13.27
N PHE A 39 -12.81 -2.28 -12.58
CA PHE A 39 -12.87 -2.44 -11.12
C PHE A 39 -12.74 -1.10 -10.39
N ALA A 40 -11.83 -0.24 -10.84
CA ALA A 40 -11.68 1.10 -10.28
C ALA A 40 -12.93 1.98 -10.51
N GLU A 41 -13.55 1.87 -11.67
CA GLU A 41 -14.79 2.60 -11.99
C GLU A 41 -15.96 2.14 -11.11
N LYS A 42 -16.13 0.83 -10.90
CA LYS A 42 -17.13 0.28 -9.96
C LYS A 42 -16.91 0.81 -8.55
N PHE A 43 -15.69 0.69 -8.04
CA PHE A 43 -15.32 1.17 -6.71
C PHE A 43 -15.60 2.67 -6.53
N ALA A 44 -15.26 3.47 -7.54
CA ALA A 44 -15.47 4.92 -7.53
C ALA A 44 -16.96 5.27 -7.58
N ALA A 45 -17.74 4.61 -8.44
CA ALA A 45 -19.18 4.82 -8.59
C ALA A 45 -19.94 4.54 -7.29
N GLU A 46 -19.66 3.43 -6.60
CA GLU A 46 -20.25 3.08 -5.30
C GLU A 46 -20.02 4.16 -4.24
N ARG A 47 -18.88 4.85 -4.31
CA ARG A 47 -18.45 5.88 -3.36
C ARG A 47 -18.72 7.30 -3.83
N LYS A 48 -19.38 7.46 -4.98
CA LYS A 48 -19.67 8.76 -5.63
C LYS A 48 -18.40 9.60 -5.83
N ILE A 49 -17.33 8.92 -6.22
CA ILE A 49 -16.06 9.54 -6.60
C ILE A 49 -15.98 9.54 -8.12
N ASP A 50 -15.67 10.69 -8.70
CA ASP A 50 -15.41 10.77 -10.13
C ASP A 50 -14.07 10.10 -10.44
N LEU A 51 -14.01 9.28 -11.49
CA LEU A 51 -12.75 8.73 -11.98
C LEU A 51 -12.46 9.30 -13.38
N PRO A 52 -11.51 10.26 -13.51
CA PRO A 52 -11.22 10.90 -14.78
C PRO A 52 -10.65 9.88 -15.78
N PHE A 53 -10.89 10.11 -17.07
CA PHE A 53 -10.37 9.25 -18.14
C PHE A 53 -8.84 9.09 -18.03
N VAL A 54 -8.13 10.22 -17.88
CA VAL A 54 -6.70 10.26 -17.57
C VAL A 54 -6.52 10.56 -16.08
N VAL A 55 -6.09 9.56 -15.31
CA VAL A 55 -5.95 9.65 -13.85
C VAL A 55 -4.72 10.44 -13.41
N ASP A 56 -3.61 10.34 -14.15
CA ASP A 56 -2.35 10.98 -13.81
C ASP A 56 -1.74 11.70 -15.02
N PRO A 57 -2.38 12.77 -15.52
CA PRO A 57 -1.94 13.44 -16.75
C PRO A 57 -0.53 14.04 -16.64
N ALA A 58 -0.08 14.37 -15.43
CA ALA A 58 1.22 14.96 -15.17
C ALA A 58 2.26 13.95 -14.65
N GLY A 59 1.92 12.66 -14.53
CA GLY A 59 2.84 11.63 -14.02
C GLY A 59 3.21 11.76 -12.53
N LYS A 60 2.49 12.58 -11.76
CA LYS A 60 2.82 12.86 -10.34
C LYS A 60 2.55 11.66 -9.45
N LEU A 61 1.45 10.95 -9.71
CA LEU A 61 1.09 9.75 -8.93
C LEU A 61 2.03 8.59 -9.26
N ALA A 62 2.41 8.43 -10.53
CA ALA A 62 3.42 7.49 -10.97
C ALA A 62 4.79 7.79 -10.34
N ALA A 63 5.18 9.06 -10.24
CA ALA A 63 6.41 9.46 -9.55
C ALA A 63 6.39 9.05 -8.06
N LEU A 64 5.26 9.19 -7.36
CA LEU A 64 5.13 8.72 -5.97
C LEU A 64 5.25 7.19 -5.86
N VAL A 65 4.67 6.44 -6.80
CA VAL A 65 4.82 4.97 -6.84
C VAL A 65 6.27 4.57 -7.06
N ASN A 66 6.97 5.26 -7.96
CA ASN A 66 8.40 5.01 -8.22
C ASN A 66 9.26 5.36 -7.00
N ALA A 67 8.96 6.46 -6.31
CA ALA A 67 9.65 6.83 -5.07
C ALA A 67 9.50 5.75 -3.97
N ASP A 68 8.31 5.17 -3.79
CA ASP A 68 8.11 4.05 -2.85
C ASP A 68 8.94 2.82 -3.25
N LYS A 69 8.98 2.52 -4.55
CA LYS A 69 9.76 1.40 -5.10
C LYS A 69 11.26 1.60 -4.87
N GLU A 70 11.77 2.79 -5.19
CA GLU A 70 13.17 3.16 -4.98
C GLU A 70 13.55 3.12 -3.51
N LEU A 71 12.68 3.61 -2.62
CA LEU A 71 12.86 3.49 -1.17
C LEU A 71 12.98 2.02 -0.77
N GLY A 72 12.05 1.16 -1.19
CA GLY A 72 12.07 -0.27 -0.90
C GLY A 72 13.36 -0.95 -1.37
N GLN A 73 13.84 -0.60 -2.56
CA GLN A 73 15.12 -1.08 -3.08
C GLN A 73 16.31 -0.60 -2.24
N SER A 74 16.32 0.68 -1.86
CA SER A 74 17.41 1.29 -1.09
C SER A 74 17.56 0.70 0.32
N ILE A 75 16.47 0.25 0.93
CA ILE A 75 16.46 -0.38 2.26
C ILE A 75 16.49 -1.92 2.21
N GLY A 76 16.63 -2.51 1.01
CA GLY A 76 16.84 -3.94 0.83
C GLY A 76 15.59 -4.81 0.96
N ILE A 77 14.38 -4.28 0.70
CA ILE A 77 13.16 -5.11 0.63
C ILE A 77 13.28 -6.09 -0.53
N ASN A 78 13.28 -7.38 -0.23
CA ASN A 78 13.52 -8.45 -1.18
C ASN A 78 12.37 -9.46 -1.33
N HIS A 79 11.33 -9.36 -0.51
CA HIS A 79 10.12 -10.18 -0.61
C HIS A 79 8.88 -9.39 -0.19
N THR A 80 7.70 -9.96 -0.43
CA THR A 80 6.41 -9.39 -0.04
C THR A 80 5.50 -10.47 0.53
N PRO A 81 4.72 -10.22 1.59
CA PRO A 81 4.78 -9.02 2.44
C PRO A 81 6.04 -9.01 3.33
N THR A 82 6.61 -7.83 3.58
CA THR A 82 7.64 -7.59 4.60
C THR A 82 7.08 -6.63 5.64
N ILE A 83 7.04 -7.06 6.90
CA ILE A 83 6.45 -6.29 8.00
C ILE A 83 7.54 -5.99 9.02
N TYR A 84 7.71 -4.72 9.38
CA TYR A 84 8.61 -4.30 10.45
C TYR A 84 7.83 -3.82 11.66
N VAL A 85 8.18 -4.33 12.85
CA VAL A 85 7.80 -3.72 14.12
C VAL A 85 8.94 -2.80 14.53
N VAL A 86 8.62 -1.51 14.73
CA VAL A 86 9.60 -0.46 15.06
C VAL A 86 9.41 0.01 16.50
N SER A 87 10.49 0.43 17.15
CA SER A 87 10.49 1.09 18.45
C SER A 87 11.15 2.46 18.35
N ASN A 88 10.89 3.34 19.32
CA ASN A 88 11.48 4.69 19.40
C ASN A 88 12.89 4.69 20.04
N LYS A 89 13.54 3.53 20.15
CA LYS A 89 14.85 3.38 20.77
C LYS A 89 15.92 4.15 20.01
N ARG A 90 16.84 4.78 20.76
CA ARG A 90 18.00 5.51 20.22
C ARG A 90 19.29 4.69 20.18
N ALA A 91 19.28 3.49 20.75
CA ALA A 91 20.42 2.58 20.79
C ALA A 91 19.99 1.16 20.36
N GLY A 92 20.93 0.39 19.79
CA GLY A 92 20.66 -0.94 19.23
C GLY A 92 19.92 -0.88 17.90
N LYS A 93 19.30 -2.01 17.50
CA LYS A 93 18.48 -2.10 16.28
C LYS A 93 17.03 -1.73 16.62
N PRO A 94 16.50 -0.58 16.17
CA PRO A 94 15.19 -0.09 16.60
C PRO A 94 14.02 -0.72 15.82
N PHE A 95 14.26 -1.83 15.12
CA PHE A 95 13.26 -2.51 14.32
C PHE A 95 13.57 -4.00 14.19
N VAL A 96 12.51 -4.80 14.12
CA VAL A 96 12.58 -6.24 13.86
C VAL A 96 11.59 -6.57 12.75
N GLU A 97 12.04 -7.39 11.81
CA GLU A 97 11.18 -7.93 10.76
C GLU A 97 10.36 -9.10 11.29
N VAL A 98 9.07 -9.13 10.96
CA VAL A 98 8.16 -10.20 11.34
C VAL A 98 8.28 -11.33 10.32
N VAL A 99 9.21 -12.26 10.59
CA VAL A 99 9.42 -13.45 9.75
C VAL A 99 8.29 -14.46 9.95
N ASP A 100 7.88 -14.69 11.20
CA ASP A 100 6.70 -15.49 11.53
C ASP A 100 5.52 -14.58 11.91
N ARG A 101 4.51 -14.54 11.03
CA ARG A 101 3.30 -13.72 11.23
C ARG A 101 2.48 -14.14 12.45
N SER A 102 2.60 -15.38 12.92
CA SER A 102 1.95 -15.82 14.16
C SER A 102 2.50 -15.10 15.40
N GLN A 103 3.75 -14.61 15.32
CA GLN A 103 4.43 -13.91 16.40
C GLN A 103 4.21 -12.39 16.38
N LEU A 104 3.45 -11.85 15.42
CA LEU A 104 3.31 -10.39 15.23
C LEU A 104 2.95 -9.65 16.54
N TYR A 105 1.91 -10.10 17.23
CA TYR A 105 1.45 -9.44 18.46
C TYR A 105 2.44 -9.59 19.61
N ALA A 106 3.05 -10.76 19.77
CA ALA A 106 4.09 -10.97 20.77
C ALA A 106 5.31 -10.05 20.53
N LEU A 107 5.67 -9.85 19.25
CA LEU A 107 6.77 -8.96 18.86
C LEU A 107 6.43 -7.48 19.13
N ILE A 108 5.20 -7.06 18.85
CA ILE A 108 4.70 -5.73 19.21
C ILE A 108 4.79 -5.51 20.72
N ASP A 109 4.36 -6.47 21.53
CA ASP A 109 4.39 -6.36 22.98
C ASP A 109 5.81 -6.41 23.55
N SER A 110 6.72 -7.15 22.92
CA SER A 110 8.14 -7.11 23.26
C SER A 110 8.69 -5.71 23.01
N MET A 111 8.51 -5.17 21.80
CA MET A 111 9.07 -3.89 21.38
C MET A 111 8.46 -2.67 22.09
N LYS A 112 7.27 -2.79 22.67
CA LYS A 112 6.63 -1.76 23.52
C LYS A 112 7.19 -1.70 24.93
N ARG A 113 7.57 -2.84 25.50
CA ARG A 113 8.04 -2.95 26.91
C ARG A 113 9.49 -2.50 27.10
N GLU A 114 10.18 -2.32 25.99
CA GLU A 114 11.63 -2.28 25.88
C GLU A 114 12.13 -0.86 25.60
#